data_AF-A0A1A8QDN1-F1
#
_entry.id   AF-A0A1A8QDN1-F1
#
_cell.length_a   1.000
_cell.length_b   1.000
_cell.length_c   1.000
_cell.angle_alpha   90.00
_cell.angle_beta   90.00
_cell.angle_gamma   90.00
#
_symmetry.space_group_name_H-M   'P 1'
#
loop_
_entity.id
_entity.type
_entity.pdbx_description
1 polymer ?
#
loop_
_entity_poly.entity_id
_entity_poly.type
_entity_poly.pdbx_seq_one_letter_code
_entity_poly.pdbx_strand_id
1 'polypeptide(L)'
;SSSKRQTSNVSPARRQQQAPTHIVHSPFASNRKSVNALQAENQKLFSEFLEHCTSLTKDCPEVLTFLQTKHAKASAEFLSSVEFRNTLGRCLTRAQANSSKTFVYINELCTVLKQHTVKKRPVLSQAEPSASTSGATRSAPDSLQ
;
A
#
# COMPACT_ATOMS: atom_id res chain seq x y z
N SER A 1 -22.76 21.10 -85.66
CA SER A 1 -21.48 21.17 -84.91
C SER A 1 -21.48 20.03 -83.90
N SER A 2 -20.66 18.97 -84.05
CA SER A 2 -19.21 18.93 -83.76
C SER A 2 -18.92 19.13 -82.27
N SER A 3 -18.20 18.26 -81.55
CA SER A 3 -17.49 17.03 -81.96
C SER A 3 -17.28 16.05 -80.79
N LYS A 4 -17.10 14.76 -81.09
CA LYS A 4 -16.51 13.79 -80.14
C LYS A 4 -15.04 14.14 -79.84
N ARG A 5 -14.58 13.89 -78.61
CA ARG A 5 -13.33 13.13 -78.38
C ARG A 5 -13.27 12.52 -76.98
N GLN A 6 -12.63 11.36 -76.91
CA GLN A 6 -12.45 10.50 -75.75
C GLN A 6 -10.94 10.38 -75.51
N THR A 7 -10.45 10.60 -74.29
CA THR A 7 -9.09 10.24 -73.86
C THR A 7 -9.08 9.88 -72.36
N SER A 8 -8.25 8.90 -72.02
CA SER A 8 -8.19 8.21 -70.73
C SER A 8 -7.06 8.70 -69.81
N ASN A 9 -7.00 8.11 -68.61
CA ASN A 9 -5.91 8.16 -67.61
C ASN A 9 -5.81 9.52 -66.86
N VAL A 10 -5.56 9.61 -65.55
CA VAL A 10 -4.75 8.79 -64.63
C VAL A 10 -5.35 8.89 -63.21
N SER A 11 -5.35 7.80 -62.44
CA SER A 11 -5.72 7.82 -61.01
C SER A 11 -4.64 8.50 -60.16
N PRO A 12 -4.95 9.54 -59.36
CA PRO A 12 -3.98 10.08 -58.40
C PRO A 12 -3.80 9.09 -57.23
N ALA A 13 -2.53 8.89 -56.87
CA ALA A 13 -2.06 7.87 -55.93
C ALA A 13 -2.90 7.72 -54.65
N ARG A 14 -3.17 6.46 -54.29
CA ARG A 14 -3.60 6.01 -52.96
C ARG A 14 -2.60 6.53 -51.92
N ARG A 15 -2.90 7.67 -51.25
CA ARG A 15 -2.18 8.09 -50.05
C ARG A 15 -2.36 7.02 -48.99
N GLN A 16 -1.35 6.18 -48.82
CA GLN A 16 -1.21 5.36 -47.63
C GLN A 16 -1.06 6.32 -46.44
N GLN A 17 -2.16 6.53 -45.71
CA GLN A 17 -2.07 7.06 -44.36
C GLN A 17 -1.35 6.01 -43.52
N GLN A 18 -0.03 6.14 -43.42
CA GLN A 18 0.73 5.44 -42.39
C GLN A 18 0.17 5.91 -41.05
N ALA A 19 -0.51 5.00 -40.35
CA ALA A 19 -0.96 5.25 -39.00
C ALA A 19 0.28 5.59 -38.15
N PRO A 20 0.36 6.76 -37.48
CA PRO A 20 1.55 7.12 -36.72
C PRO A 20 1.74 6.14 -35.56
N THR A 21 2.72 5.25 -35.67
CA THR A 21 3.07 4.26 -34.63
C THR A 21 3.84 4.90 -33.48
N HIS A 22 3.34 6.03 -32.98
CA HIS A 22 3.88 6.74 -31.83
C HIS A 22 3.02 6.43 -30.60
N ILE A 23 3.38 5.37 -29.88
CA ILE A 23 2.83 5.09 -28.56
C ILE A 23 3.42 6.11 -27.58
N VAL A 24 2.84 7.32 -27.56
CA VAL A 24 3.23 8.43 -26.66
C VAL A 24 2.73 8.16 -25.23
N HIS A 25 1.77 7.25 -25.05
CA HIS A 25 1.29 6.83 -23.74
C HIS A 25 2.16 5.72 -23.16
N SER A 26 3.16 6.11 -22.36
CA SER A 26 3.87 5.18 -21.48
C SER A 26 2.86 4.50 -20.52
N PRO A 27 2.78 3.16 -20.48
CA PRO A 27 1.79 2.45 -19.64
C PRO A 27 1.99 2.72 -18.14
N PHE A 28 3.18 3.15 -17.73
CA PHE A 28 3.53 3.49 -16.36
C PHE A 28 2.88 4.80 -15.86
N ALA A 29 2.45 5.70 -16.77
CA ALA A 29 1.84 6.97 -16.38
C ALA A 29 0.44 6.80 -15.75
N SER A 30 -0.32 5.80 -16.22
CA SER A 30 -1.65 5.47 -15.70
C SER A 30 -1.60 4.87 -14.29
N ASN A 31 -0.53 4.16 -13.94
CA ASN A 31 -0.42 3.41 -12.69
C ASN A 31 -0.47 4.31 -11.43
N ARG A 32 0.05 5.54 -11.50
CA ARG A 32 -0.06 6.48 -10.37
C ARG A 32 -1.48 7.00 -10.16
N LYS A 33 -2.30 7.08 -11.22
CA LYS A 33 -3.71 7.51 -11.10
C LYS A 33 -4.59 6.41 -10.49
N SER A 34 -4.39 5.15 -10.89
CA SER A 34 -5.10 4.01 -10.32
C SER A 34 -4.78 3.78 -8.84
N VAL A 35 -3.50 3.90 -8.43
CA VAL A 35 -3.10 3.79 -7.01
C VAL A 35 -3.79 4.86 -6.13
N ASN A 36 -3.85 6.12 -6.58
CA ASN A 36 -4.55 7.18 -5.83
C ASN A 36 -6.06 6.93 -5.75
N ALA A 37 -6.69 6.47 -6.85
CA ALA A 37 -8.12 6.16 -6.86
C ALA A 37 -8.47 4.99 -5.91
N LEU A 38 -7.67 3.92 -5.95
CA LEU A 38 -7.84 2.75 -5.09
C LEU A 38 -7.59 3.08 -3.60
N GLN A 39 -6.59 3.91 -3.29
CA GLN A 39 -6.37 4.39 -1.93
C GLN A 39 -7.57 5.19 -1.39
N ALA A 40 -8.19 6.04 -2.23
CA ALA A 40 -9.38 6.79 -1.85
C ALA A 40 -10.61 5.88 -1.63
N GLU A 41 -10.81 4.87 -2.48
CA GLU A 41 -11.85 3.85 -2.30
C GLU A 41 -11.65 3.08 -0.98
N ASN A 42 -10.42 2.62 -0.72
CA ASN A 42 -10.05 1.92 0.51
C ASN A 42 -10.29 2.77 1.76
N GLN A 43 -9.94 4.06 1.72
CA GLN A 43 -10.18 4.99 2.82
C GLN A 43 -11.68 5.21 3.08
N LYS A 44 -12.50 5.32 2.02
CA LYS A 44 -13.97 5.39 2.15
C LYS A 44 -14.53 4.12 2.80
N LEU A 45 -14.13 2.95 2.30
CA LEU A 45 -14.57 1.65 2.81
C LEU A 45 -14.16 1.44 4.29
N PHE A 46 -13.03 2.02 4.71
CA PHE A 46 -12.57 1.94 6.10
C PHE A 46 -13.41 2.83 7.02
N SER A 47 -13.79 4.03 6.55
CA SER A 47 -14.74 4.88 7.27
C SER A 47 -16.12 4.21 7.42
N GLU A 48 -16.62 3.57 6.36
CA GLU A 48 -17.90 2.82 6.39
C GLU A 48 -17.86 1.65 7.40
N PHE A 49 -16.73 0.93 7.50
CA PHE A 49 -16.53 -0.11 8.51
C PHE A 49 -16.51 0.45 9.94
N LEU A 50 -15.85 1.59 10.17
CA LEU A 50 -15.85 2.25 11.48
C LEU A 50 -17.24 2.76 11.88
N GLU A 51 -17.99 3.34 10.94
CA GLU A 51 -19.35 3.82 11.15
C GLU A 51 -20.29 2.67 11.56
N HIS A 52 -20.25 1.55 10.81
CA HIS A 52 -21.01 0.33 11.16
C HIS A 52 -20.67 -0.16 12.57
N CYS A 53 -19.37 -0.26 12.89
CA CYS A 53 -18.93 -0.73 14.21
C CYS A 53 -19.29 0.22 15.35
N THR A 54 -19.39 1.54 15.12
CA THR A 54 -19.66 2.56 16.16
C THR A 54 -20.93 2.27 16.95
N SER A 55 -21.99 1.79 16.28
CA SER A 55 -23.24 1.43 16.95
C SER A 55 -23.16 0.17 17.82
N LEU A 56 -22.14 -0.68 17.58
CA LEU A 56 -21.96 -2.03 18.14
C LEU A 56 -20.83 -2.11 19.18
N THR A 57 -20.06 -1.03 19.37
CA THR A 57 -18.92 -0.95 20.32
C THR A 57 -19.11 0.14 21.37
N LYS A 58 -20.38 0.46 21.73
CA LYS A 58 -20.71 1.58 22.63
C LYS A 58 -20.11 1.43 24.04
N ASP A 59 -20.00 0.20 24.53
CA ASP A 59 -19.47 -0.11 25.86
C ASP A 59 -17.92 -0.09 25.91
N CYS A 60 -17.25 0.00 24.77
CA CYS A 60 -15.79 0.02 24.65
C CYS A 60 -15.31 0.75 23.37
N PRO A 61 -15.58 2.06 23.24
CA PRO A 61 -15.26 2.86 22.05
C PRO A 61 -13.76 2.91 21.74
N GLU A 62 -12.89 2.63 22.72
CA GLU A 62 -11.43 2.57 22.59
C GLU A 62 -10.99 1.56 21.51
N VAL A 63 -11.82 0.55 21.22
CA VAL A 63 -11.53 -0.45 20.19
C VAL A 63 -11.43 0.18 18.79
N LEU A 64 -12.19 1.25 18.51
CA LEU A 64 -12.16 1.96 17.24
C LEU A 64 -10.91 2.85 17.15
N THR A 65 -10.57 3.55 18.23
CA THR A 65 -9.31 4.32 18.35
C THR A 65 -8.09 3.41 18.17
N PHE A 66 -8.12 2.20 18.74
CA PHE A 66 -7.08 1.19 18.54
C PHE A 66 -6.98 0.73 17.09
N LEU A 67 -8.11 0.43 16.43
CA LEU A 67 -8.16 0.05 15.02
C LEU A 67 -7.64 1.17 14.09
N GLN A 68 -8.08 2.42 14.31
CA GLN A 68 -7.54 3.60 13.62
C GLN A 68 -6.02 3.74 13.83
N THR A 69 -5.53 3.52 15.05
CA THR A 69 -4.10 3.53 15.36
C THR A 69 -3.33 2.41 14.64
N LYS A 70 -3.94 1.24 14.36
CA LYS A 70 -3.33 0.22 13.50
C LYS A 70 -3.32 0.66 12.04
N HIS A 71 -4.42 1.22 11.55
CA HIS A 71 -4.53 1.73 10.18
C HIS A 71 -3.46 2.79 9.88
N ALA A 72 -3.32 3.80 10.75
CA ALA A 72 -2.33 4.87 10.62
C ALA A 72 -0.85 4.38 10.66
N LYS A 73 -0.60 3.14 11.10
CA LYS A 73 0.75 2.54 11.18
C LYS A 73 1.02 1.49 10.11
N ALA A 74 0.02 1.12 9.31
CA ALA A 74 0.18 0.23 8.15
C ALA A 74 0.95 0.92 7.02
N SER A 75 1.59 0.14 6.14
CA SER A 75 2.32 0.69 5.00
C SER A 75 1.38 1.30 3.96
N ALA A 76 1.79 2.41 3.33
CA ALA A 76 1.02 3.04 2.27
C ALA A 76 0.81 2.11 1.05
N GLU A 77 1.77 1.21 0.80
CA GLU A 77 1.67 0.14 -0.20
C GLU A 77 0.50 -0.81 0.12
N PHE A 78 0.37 -1.27 1.36
CA PHE A 78 -0.76 -2.11 1.77
C PHE A 78 -2.08 -1.33 1.74
N LEU A 79 -2.13 -0.10 2.25
CA LEU A 79 -3.35 0.71 2.29
C LEU A 79 -3.86 1.11 0.89
N SER A 80 -2.99 1.14 -0.12
CA SER A 80 -3.35 1.35 -1.52
C SER A 80 -3.51 0.06 -2.34
N SER A 81 -3.48 -1.11 -1.69
CA SER A 81 -3.58 -2.42 -2.34
C SER A 81 -5.03 -2.91 -2.53
N VAL A 82 -5.22 -3.82 -3.48
CA VAL A 82 -6.46 -4.61 -3.61
C VAL A 82 -6.61 -5.67 -2.51
N GLU A 83 -5.51 -6.07 -1.85
CA GLU A 83 -5.53 -7.02 -0.74
C GLU A 83 -6.22 -6.42 0.48
N PHE A 84 -5.89 -5.17 0.83
CA PHE A 84 -6.58 -4.43 1.88
C PHE A 84 -8.06 -4.23 1.54
N ARG A 85 -8.38 -3.81 0.31
CA ARG A 85 -9.77 -3.67 -0.19
C ARG A 85 -10.58 -4.95 0.04
N ASN A 86 -10.04 -6.09 -0.38
CA ASN A 86 -10.72 -7.39 -0.30
C ASN A 86 -10.87 -7.87 1.14
N THR A 87 -9.85 -7.67 1.98
CA THR A 87 -9.89 -8.00 3.42
C THR A 87 -10.96 -7.17 4.12
N LEU A 88 -10.94 -5.86 3.92
CA LEU A 88 -11.85 -4.90 4.54
C LEU A 88 -13.29 -5.11 4.07
N GLY A 89 -13.53 -5.28 2.77
CA GLY A 89 -14.86 -5.58 2.22
C GLY A 89 -15.44 -6.88 2.78
N ARG A 90 -14.61 -7.94 2.91
CA ARG A 90 -15.03 -9.19 3.57
C ARG A 90 -15.38 -8.99 5.03
N CYS A 91 -14.60 -8.21 5.78
CA CYS A 91 -14.92 -7.88 7.17
C CYS A 91 -16.23 -7.09 7.28
N LEU A 92 -16.44 -6.10 6.42
CA LEU A 92 -17.65 -5.27 6.38
C LEU A 92 -18.91 -6.10 6.08
N THR A 93 -18.91 -6.86 4.99
CA THR A 93 -20.06 -7.71 4.61
C THR A 93 -20.41 -8.71 5.72
N ARG A 94 -19.40 -9.30 6.38
CA ARG A 94 -19.62 -10.25 7.49
C ARG A 94 -20.10 -9.55 8.77
N ALA A 95 -19.62 -8.34 9.07
CA ALA A 95 -20.07 -7.54 10.20
C ALA A 95 -21.50 -7.03 10.04
N GLN A 96 -21.91 -6.68 8.81
CA GLN A 96 -23.28 -6.32 8.47
C GLN A 96 -24.23 -7.53 8.56
N ALA A 97 -23.79 -8.70 8.07
CA ALA A 97 -24.58 -9.93 8.15
C ALA A 97 -24.64 -10.58 9.55
N ASN A 98 -23.66 -10.33 10.42
CA ASN A 98 -23.59 -10.91 11.77
C ASN A 98 -22.97 -9.92 12.78
N SER A 99 -23.79 -9.00 13.28
CA SER A 99 -23.39 -7.97 14.24
C SER A 99 -22.83 -8.54 15.55
N SER A 100 -23.32 -9.70 16.00
CA SER A 100 -22.82 -10.41 17.19
C SER A 100 -21.36 -10.87 17.09
N LYS A 101 -20.77 -10.87 15.89
CA LYS A 101 -19.36 -11.20 15.64
C LYS A 101 -18.48 -9.99 15.33
N THR A 102 -18.97 -8.76 15.46
CA THR A 102 -18.25 -7.51 15.13
C THR A 102 -16.84 -7.43 15.71
N PHE A 103 -16.65 -7.76 16.98
CA PHE A 103 -15.32 -7.78 17.61
C PHE A 103 -14.35 -8.78 16.99
N VAL A 104 -14.84 -9.89 16.43
CA VAL A 104 -14.01 -10.87 15.70
C VAL A 104 -13.51 -10.23 14.39
N TYR A 105 -14.36 -9.51 13.66
CA TYR A 105 -13.99 -8.85 12.41
C TYR A 105 -13.09 -7.63 12.64
N ILE A 106 -13.30 -6.87 13.72
CA ILE A 106 -12.37 -5.82 14.17
C ILE A 106 -11.00 -6.42 14.49
N ASN A 107 -10.96 -7.57 15.18
CA ASN A 107 -9.70 -8.24 15.51
C ASN A 107 -9.01 -8.87 14.28
N GLU A 108 -9.77 -9.43 13.34
CA GLU A 108 -9.28 -9.91 12.03
C GLU A 108 -8.58 -8.77 11.29
N LEU A 109 -9.25 -7.61 11.16
CA LEU A 109 -8.71 -6.42 10.51
C LEU A 109 -7.49 -5.83 11.26
N CYS A 110 -7.55 -5.73 12.60
CA CYS A 110 -6.41 -5.32 13.43
C CYS A 110 -5.18 -6.25 13.23
N THR A 111 -5.42 -7.54 13.07
CA THR A 111 -4.37 -8.55 12.91
C THR A 111 -3.68 -8.43 11.56
N VAL A 112 -4.42 -8.17 10.48
CA VAL A 112 -3.84 -7.89 9.16
C VAL A 112 -3.08 -6.55 9.17
N LEU A 113 -3.68 -5.46 9.67
CA LEU A 113 -2.99 -4.15 9.77
C LEU A 113 -1.69 -4.21 10.60
N LYS A 114 -1.63 -5.08 11.61
CA LYS A 114 -0.41 -5.34 12.41
C LYS A 114 0.69 -6.05 11.59
N GLN A 115 0.34 -6.91 10.62
CA GLN A 115 1.30 -7.58 9.75
C GLN A 115 1.98 -6.59 8.80
N HIS A 116 1.22 -5.66 8.23
CA HIS A 116 1.71 -4.62 7.31
C HIS A 116 2.17 -3.34 8.03
N THR A 117 2.38 -3.37 9.35
CA THR A 117 2.87 -2.22 10.11
C THR A 117 4.34 -1.90 9.76
N VAL A 118 4.63 -0.64 9.43
CA VAL A 118 6.01 -0.20 9.14
C VAL A 118 6.83 -0.20 10.43
N LYS A 119 7.58 -1.28 10.66
CA LYS A 119 8.52 -1.40 11.77
C LYS A 119 9.75 -0.51 11.52
N LYS A 120 9.69 0.74 11.97
CA LYS A 120 10.92 1.52 12.23
C LYS A 120 11.70 0.79 13.32
N ARG A 121 12.71 -0.01 12.92
CA ARG A 121 13.73 -0.54 13.82
C ARG A 121 14.39 0.66 14.48
N PRO A 122 14.35 0.82 15.82
CA PRO A 122 15.16 1.82 16.48
C PRO A 122 16.62 1.50 16.15
N VAL A 123 17.34 2.45 15.58
CA VAL A 123 18.80 2.37 15.58
C VAL A 123 19.19 2.53 17.04
N LEU A 124 19.64 1.44 17.67
CA LEU A 124 20.35 1.53 18.93
C LEU A 124 21.64 2.30 18.62
N SER A 125 21.67 3.58 18.96
CA SER A 125 22.89 4.37 18.91
C SER A 125 23.94 3.63 19.74
N GLN A 126 25.03 3.25 19.08
CA GLN A 126 26.15 2.58 19.69
C GLN A 126 26.66 3.45 20.84
N ALA A 127 26.68 2.89 22.06
CA ALA A 127 27.29 3.57 23.19
C ALA A 127 28.81 3.61 22.96
N GLU A 128 29.39 4.80 23.08
CA GLU A 128 30.84 5.01 23.00
C GLU A 128 31.57 4.09 24.00
N PRO A 129 32.69 3.45 23.61
CA PRO A 129 33.45 2.59 24.51
C PRO A 129 34.12 3.44 25.60
N SER A 130 33.58 3.39 26.82
CA SER A 130 34.17 4.03 27.98
C SER A 130 35.58 3.50 28.22
N ALA A 131 36.56 4.41 28.33
CA ALA A 131 37.97 4.07 28.46
C ALA A 131 38.22 3.17 29.68
N SER A 132 38.67 1.94 29.43
CA SER A 132 38.94 0.97 30.49
C SER A 132 40.27 1.26 31.19
N THR A 133 40.20 1.47 32.50
CA THR A 133 41.35 1.70 33.39
C THR A 133 42.37 0.58 33.28
N SER A 134 43.60 0.91 32.88
CA SER A 134 44.73 -0.03 32.87
C SER A 134 45.23 -0.28 34.30
N GLY A 135 44.74 -1.34 34.94
CA GLY A 135 45.13 -1.75 36.28
C GLY A 135 46.43 -2.56 36.31
N ALA A 136 47.46 -1.96 36.91
CA ALA A 136 48.66 -2.56 37.53
C ALA A 136 49.02 -4.04 37.20
N THR A 137 50.15 -4.22 36.51
CA THR A 137 50.89 -5.48 36.45
C THR A 137 51.38 -5.93 37.84
N ARG A 138 50.97 -7.12 38.28
CA ARG A 138 51.62 -7.85 39.39
C ARG A 138 52.14 -9.19 38.87
N SER A 139 53.45 -9.29 38.67
CA SER A 139 54.13 -10.54 38.38
C SER A 139 54.14 -11.46 39.61
N ALA A 140 53.95 -12.75 39.40
CA ALA A 140 54.11 -13.81 40.39
C ALA A 140 55.21 -14.80 39.93
N PRO A 141 55.83 -15.59 40.83
CA PRO A 141 57.14 -16.21 40.58
C PRO A 141 57.10 -17.72 40.28
N ASP A 142 58.09 -18.18 39.52
CA ASP A 142 58.73 -19.52 39.51
C ASP A 142 60.00 -19.42 38.60
N SER A 143 61.05 -20.25 38.64
CA SER A 143 61.41 -21.36 39.54
C SER A 143 62.95 -21.52 39.65
N LEU A 144 63.45 -22.66 40.15
CA LEU A 144 64.86 -23.08 40.19
C LEU A 144 65.46 -23.37 38.81
N GLN A 145 66.74 -23.06 38.59
CA GLN A 145 67.85 -24.05 38.65
C GLN A 145 69.23 -23.38 38.78
#